data_AF-A0A2K8XSW7-F1
#
_entry.id   AF-A0A2K8XSW7-F1
#
_cell.length_a   1.000
_cell.length_b   1.000
_cell.length_c   1.000
_cell.angle_alpha   90.00
_cell.angle_beta   90.00
_cell.angle_gamma   90.00
#
_symmetry.space_group_name_H-M   'P 1'
#
loop_
_entity.id
_entity.type
_entity.pdbx_description
1 polymer ?
#
loop_
_entity_poly.entity_id
_entity_poly.type
_entity_poly.pdbx_seq_one_letter_code
_entity_poly.pdbx_strand_id
1 'polypeptide(L)'
;MKNIFRIISLLEGTSYLLLLFIATPIKYFQGDASYVKMLGMPHGILFMLYVVLAILIKKEMNWNNKTLAVVLVASIIPFGTFYVDKKYFSKKATA
;
A
#
# COMPACT_ATOMS: atom_id res chain seq x y z
N MET A 1 -8.80 -14.39 -2.45
CA MET A 1 -8.55 -12.96 -2.77
C MET A 1 -8.06 -12.15 -1.56
N LYS A 2 -8.68 -12.29 -0.39
CA LYS A 2 -8.30 -11.60 0.87
C LYS A 2 -6.80 -11.67 1.22
N ASN A 3 -6.19 -12.86 1.21
CA ASN A 3 -4.77 -13.03 1.56
C ASN A 3 -3.81 -12.38 0.55
N ILE A 4 -4.16 -12.37 -0.74
CA ILE A 4 -3.35 -11.74 -1.80
C ILE A 4 -3.39 -10.23 -1.63
N PHE A 5 -4.58 -9.65 -1.46
CA PHE A 5 -4.74 -8.22 -1.20
C PHE A 5 -3.96 -7.79 0.05
N ARG A 6 -3.97 -8.62 1.09
CA ARG A 6 -3.20 -8.43 2.31
C ARG A 6 -1.70 -8.31 2.01
N ILE A 7 -1.13 -9.29 1.31
CA ILE A 7 0.29 -9.32 0.93
C ILE A 7 0.64 -8.12 0.04
N ILE A 8 -0.19 -7.80 -0.96
CA ILE A 8 0.04 -6.65 -1.84
C ILE A 8 -0.02 -5.34 -1.06
N SER A 9 -0.97 -5.17 -0.13
CA SER A 9 -1.07 -3.96 0.69
C SER A 9 0.14 -3.76 1.60
N LEU A 10 0.67 -4.85 2.17
CA LEU A 10 1.86 -4.81 3.01
C LEU A 10 3.11 -4.54 2.17
N LEU A 11 3.24 -5.18 1.01
CA LEU A 11 4.34 -4.92 0.08
C LEU A 11 4.32 -3.48 -0.42
N GLU A 12 3.16 -2.97 -0.82
CA GLU A 12 2.99 -1.60 -1.31
C GLU A 12 3.37 -0.58 -0.21
N GLY A 13 2.83 -0.74 1.00
CA GLY A 13 3.15 0.13 2.13
C GLY A 13 4.63 0.05 2.55
N THR A 14 5.22 -1.15 2.52
CA THR A 14 6.65 -1.33 2.80
C THR A 14 7.52 -0.71 1.71
N SER A 15 7.15 -0.88 0.43
CA SER A 15 7.84 -0.24 -0.70
C SER A 15 7.75 1.28 -0.62
N TYR A 16 6.60 1.83 -0.20
CA TYR A 16 6.44 3.27 0.00
C TYR A 16 7.32 3.79 1.14
N LEU A 17 7.36 3.06 2.27
CA LEU A 17 8.26 3.36 3.39
C LEU A 17 9.73 3.31 2.98
N LEU A 18 10.16 2.29 2.21
CA LEU A 18 11.52 2.22 1.68
C LEU A 18 11.81 3.41 0.76
N LEU A 19 10.86 3.81 -0.08
CA LEU A 19 11.03 4.95 -0.97
C LEU A 19 11.19 6.26 -0.17
N LEU A 20 10.36 6.46 0.86
CA LEU A 20 10.44 7.62 1.77
C LEU A 20 11.73 7.62 2.60
N PHE A 21 12.06 6.53 3.29
CA PHE A 21 13.15 6.48 4.26
C PHE A 21 14.52 6.17 3.66
N ILE A 22 14.60 5.59 2.46
CA ILE A 22 15.86 5.27 1.80
C ILE A 22 16.04 6.14 0.56
N ALA A 23 15.08 6.09 -0.37
CA ALA A 23 15.28 6.75 -1.66
C ALA A 23 15.27 8.28 -1.54
N THR A 24 14.42 8.88 -0.71
CA THR A 24 14.41 10.35 -0.53
C THR A 24 15.65 10.89 0.19
N PRO A 25 16.15 10.31 1.30
CA PRO A 25 17.40 10.78 1.89
C PRO A 25 18.60 10.52 0.97
N ILE A 26 18.71 9.37 0.31
CA ILE A 26 19.81 9.13 -0.64
C ILE A 26 19.80 10.16 -1.77
N LYS A 27 18.61 10.49 -2.33
CA LYS A 27 18.48 11.55 -3.33
C LYS A 27 18.96 12.91 -2.80
N TYR A 28 18.65 13.26 -1.56
CA TYR A 28 19.06 14.55 -0.97
C TYR A 28 20.54 14.59 -0.56
N PHE A 29 21.09 13.49 -0.04
CA PHE A 29 22.48 13.42 0.44
C PHE A 29 23.50 13.15 -0.67
N GLN A 30 23.18 12.30 -1.65
CA GLN A 30 24.09 11.95 -2.75
C GLN A 30 23.75 12.63 -4.07
N GLY A 31 22.63 13.37 -4.13
CA GLY A 31 22.16 14.00 -5.38
C GLY A 31 21.72 13.01 -6.46
N ASP A 32 21.80 11.70 -6.19
CA ASP A 32 21.55 10.66 -7.16
C ASP A 32 20.10 10.13 -7.04
N ALA A 33 19.31 10.38 -8.07
CA ALA A 33 17.91 9.94 -8.16
C ALA A 33 17.75 8.49 -8.64
N SER A 34 18.85 7.76 -8.89
CA SER A 34 18.81 6.38 -9.41
C SER A 34 18.02 5.44 -8.49
N TYR A 35 18.20 5.54 -7.17
CA TYR A 35 17.44 4.75 -6.18
C TYR A 35 15.94 5.07 -6.16
N VAL A 36 15.56 6.33 -6.39
CA VAL A 36 14.16 6.74 -6.49
C VAL A 36 13.52 6.16 -7.75
N LYS A 37 14.24 6.13 -8.88
CA LYS A 37 13.75 5.47 -10.10
C LYS A 37 13.64 3.96 -9.91
N MET A 38 14.65 3.33 -9.29
CA MET A 38 14.71 1.88 -9.12
C MET A 38 13.65 1.37 -8.15
N LEU A 39 13.36 2.11 -7.06
CA LEU A 39 12.31 1.76 -6.10
C LEU A 39 10.93 2.30 -6.48
N GLY A 40 10.87 3.40 -7.24
CA GLY A 40 9.62 4.01 -7.68
C GLY A 40 8.88 3.21 -8.73
N MET A 41 9.60 2.57 -9.67
CA MET A 41 8.97 1.73 -10.70
C MET A 41 8.23 0.50 -10.11
N PRO A 42 8.85 -0.33 -9.23
CA PRO A 42 8.15 -1.43 -8.59
C PRO A 42 7.05 -0.95 -7.63
N HIS A 43 7.27 0.18 -6.92
CA HIS A 43 6.23 0.75 -6.08
C HIS A 43 4.99 1.17 -6.88
N GLY A 44 5.15 1.82 -8.04
CA GLY A 44 4.03 2.18 -8.91
C GLY A 44 3.25 0.97 -9.43
N ILE A 45 3.94 -0.13 -9.74
CA ILE A 45 3.29 -1.39 -10.13
C ILE A 45 2.49 -1.98 -8.96
N LEU A 46 3.07 -2.00 -7.75
CA LEU A 46 2.39 -2.45 -6.53
C LEU A 46 1.16 -1.58 -6.20
N PHE A 47 1.27 -0.27 -6.38
CA PHE A 47 0.15 0.66 -6.20
C PHE A 47 -0.98 0.36 -7.19
N MET A 48 -0.69 0.19 -8.48
CA MET A 48 -1.69 -0.19 -9.49
C MET A 48 -2.37 -1.52 -9.15
N LEU A 49 -1.58 -2.53 -8.76
CA LEU A 49 -2.10 -3.83 -8.29
C LEU A 49 -3.01 -3.67 -7.08
N TYR A 50 -2.63 -2.82 -6.11
CA TYR A 50 -3.44 -2.53 -4.93
C TYR A 50 -4.78 -1.91 -5.32
N VAL A 51 -4.80 -0.90 -6.20
CA VAL A 51 -6.03 -0.24 -6.67
C VAL A 51 -6.98 -1.23 -7.34
N VAL A 52 -6.45 -2.05 -8.27
CA VAL A 52 -7.25 -3.06 -8.97
C VAL A 52 -7.84 -4.07 -7.99
N LEU A 53 -7.02 -4.60 -7.06
CA LEU A 53 -7.50 -5.53 -6.05
C LEU A 53 -8.50 -4.89 -5.07
N ALA A 54 -8.33 -3.62 -4.71
CA ALA A 54 -9.28 -2.88 -3.87
C ALA A 54 -10.66 -2.77 -4.55
N ILE A 55 -10.70 -2.56 -5.87
CA ILE A 55 -11.95 -2.53 -6.64
C ILE A 55 -12.57 -3.92 -6.75
N LEU A 56 -11.77 -4.98 -6.94
CA LEU A 56 -12.27 -6.36 -6.99
C LEU A 56 -12.85 -6.81 -5.64
N ILE A 57 -12.13 -6.55 -4.55
CA ILE A 57 -12.54 -6.96 -3.20
C ILE A 57 -13.71 -6.12 -2.67
N LYS A 58 -13.91 -4.90 -3.20
CA LYS A 58 -15.07 -4.05 -2.87
C LYS A 58 -16.38 -4.82 -3.05
N LYS A 59 -16.51 -5.54 -4.18
CA LYS A 59 -17.72 -6.32 -4.49
C LYS A 59 -17.85 -7.54 -3.57
N GLU A 60 -16.73 -8.17 -3.23
CA GLU A 60 -16.68 -9.33 -2.34
C GLU A 60 -16.99 -8.97 -0.87
N MET A 61 -16.60 -7.77 -0.43
CA MET A 61 -16.78 -7.29 0.95
C MET A 61 -17.99 -6.35 1.12
N ASN A 62 -18.81 -6.13 0.08
CA ASN A 62 -19.91 -5.16 0.08
C ASN A 62 -19.51 -3.76 0.60
N TRP A 63 -18.33 -3.29 0.22
CA TRP A 63 -17.84 -1.98 0.65
C TRP A 63 -18.57 -0.84 -0.08
N ASN A 64 -19.02 0.15 0.69
CA ASN A 64 -19.59 1.37 0.15
C ASN A 64 -18.51 2.20 -0.58
N ASN A 65 -18.90 3.08 -1.51
CA ASN A 65 -17.96 3.93 -2.26
C ASN A 65 -17.09 4.80 -1.35
N LYS A 66 -17.63 5.24 -0.21
CA LYS A 66 -16.85 5.95 0.83
C LYS A 66 -15.72 5.09 1.38
N THR A 67 -15.98 3.81 1.65
CA THR A 67 -14.96 2.87 2.16
C THR A 67 -13.88 2.64 1.11
N LEU A 68 -14.25 2.47 -0.16
CA LEU A 68 -13.26 2.36 -1.25
C LEU A 68 -12.38 3.61 -1.31
N ALA A 69 -12.97 4.81 -1.24
CA ALA A 69 -12.22 6.06 -1.26
C ALA A 69 -11.26 6.16 -0.06
N VAL A 70 -11.69 5.79 1.15
CA VAL A 70 -10.83 5.73 2.34
C VAL A 70 -9.67 4.76 2.14
N VAL A 71 -9.92 3.59 1.55
CA VAL A 71 -8.90 2.55 1.29
C VAL A 71 -7.87 3.04 0.26
N LEU A 72 -8.31 3.73 -0.80
CA LEU A 72 -7.43 4.33 -1.80
C LEU A 72 -6.61 5.50 -1.24
N VAL A 73 -7.22 6.37 -0.42
CA VAL A 73 -6.49 7.45 0.25
C VAL A 73 -5.50 6.86 1.26
N ALA A 74 -5.88 5.77 1.92
CA ALA A 74 -5.01 5.06 2.86
C ALA A 74 -3.79 4.41 2.17
N SER A 75 -3.82 4.08 0.87
CA SER A 75 -2.59 3.64 0.19
C SER A 75 -1.61 4.77 -0.14
N ILE A 76 -2.09 6.00 -0.22
CA ILE A 76 -1.23 7.17 -0.43
C ILE A 76 -0.55 7.60 0.87
N ILE A 77 -1.20 7.36 2.01
CA ILE A 77 -0.67 7.69 3.32
C ILE A 77 0.31 6.58 3.73
N PRO A 78 1.59 6.90 4.03
CA PRO A 78 2.48 5.93 4.64
C PRO A 78 1.82 5.48 5.94
N PHE A 79 1.60 4.17 6.12
CA PHE A 79 0.80 3.53 7.20
C PHE A 79 -0.71 3.34 6.97
N GLY A 80 -1.34 3.92 5.95
CA GLY A 80 -2.77 3.72 5.75
C GLY A 80 -3.10 2.31 5.24
N THR A 81 -2.23 1.68 4.43
CA THR A 81 -2.39 0.27 4.04
C THR A 81 -2.32 -0.68 5.24
N PHE A 82 -1.47 -0.40 6.23
CA PHE A 82 -1.44 -1.11 7.51
C PHE A 82 -2.74 -0.95 8.31
N TYR A 83 -3.37 0.23 8.25
CA TYR A 83 -4.66 0.44 8.89
C TYR A 83 -5.79 -0.32 8.18
N VAL A 84 -5.76 -0.40 6.84
CA VAL A 84 -6.71 -1.21 6.06
C VAL A 84 -6.53 -2.71 6.36
N ASP A 85 -5.28 -3.19 6.41
CA ASP A 85 -4.95 -4.55 6.83
C ASP A 85 -5.52 -4.86 8.23
N LYS A 86 -5.23 -4.00 9.21
CA LYS A 86 -5.69 -4.18 10.58
C LYS A 86 -7.20 -4.03 10.73
N LYS A 87 -7.85 -3.13 10.00
CA LYS A 87 -9.29 -2.88 10.17
C LYS A 87 -10.15 -3.94 9.49
N TYR A 88 -9.73 -4.45 8.34
CA TYR A 88 -10.54 -5.35 7.52
C TYR A 88 -10.06 -6.81 7.52
N PHE A 89 -8.80 -7.06 7.91
CA PHE A 89 -8.19 -8.39 7.92
C PHE A 89 -7.52 -8.76 9.25
N SER A 90 -7.61 -7.92 10.30
CA SER A 90 -7.25 -8.37 11.64
C SER A 90 -8.23 -9.48 12.04
N LYS A 91 -7.73 -10.71 11.98
CA LYS A 91 -8.10 -11.74 12.95
C LYS A 91 -8.13 -11.03 14.30
N LYS A 92 -9.29 -10.99 14.97
CA LYS A 92 -9.29 -11.01 16.42
C LYS A 92 -8.46 -12.26 16.75
N ALA A 93 -7.21 -12.09 17.13
CA ALA A 93 -6.58 -13.07 17.98
C ALA A 93 -7.38 -12.97 19.29
N THR A 94 -8.40 -13.82 19.37
CA THR A 94 -8.99 -14.24 20.64
C THR A 94 -7.84 -14.66 21.54
N ALA A 95 -7.59 -13.88 22.57
CA ALA A 95 -6.95 -14.31 23.80
C ALA A 95 -7.94 -14.00 24.91
#